data_AF-A0A812T4Z1-F1
#
_entry.id   AF-A0A812T4Z1-F1
#
_cell.length_a   1.000
_cell.length_b   1.000
_cell.length_c   1.000
_cell.angle_alpha   90.00
_cell.angle_beta   90.00
_cell.angle_gamma   90.00
#
_symmetry.space_group_name_H-M   'P 1'
#
loop_
_entity.id
_entity.type
_entity.pdbx_description
1 polymer ?
#
loop_
_entity_poly.entity_id
_entity_poly.type
_entity_poly.pdbx_seq_one_letter_code
_entity_poly.pdbx_strand_id
1 'polypeptide(L)'
;VHYFSIDQEFIYEPFFADFGPLNLGMVWRYCKALEAKLGDSNLADKRIVHYCSHDPKKRANAATLVCAFQVIVLGKPADEAYKPFQSVYPPFLPYRDATCGICTYSLTVLDCLKGLEKAIECGWFDWKQFDVESYEFFEK
;
A
#
# COMPACT_ATOMS: atom_id res chain seq x y z
N VAL A 1 10.64 11.78 -17.21
CA VAL A 1 10.28 11.19 -15.90
C VAL A 1 9.03 11.89 -15.39
N HIS A 2 8.08 11.18 -14.80
CA HIS A 2 6.88 11.72 -14.17
C HIS A 2 6.89 11.32 -12.70
N TYR A 3 6.85 12.31 -11.81
CA TYR A 3 6.86 12.10 -10.37
C TYR A 3 5.46 12.26 -9.82
N PHE A 4 5.08 11.41 -8.87
CA PHE A 4 3.84 11.56 -8.11
C PHE A 4 4.03 11.06 -6.68
N SER A 5 3.19 11.55 -5.77
CA SER A 5 3.18 11.17 -4.36
C SER A 5 1.75 11.03 -3.87
N ILE A 6 1.55 10.15 -2.90
CA ILE A 6 0.25 9.90 -2.25
C ILE A 6 0.16 10.53 -0.85
N ASP A 7 1.20 11.23 -0.40
CA ASP A 7 1.36 11.72 0.98
C ASP A 7 0.22 12.63 1.47
N GLN A 8 -0.53 13.23 0.55
CA GLN A 8 -1.68 14.13 0.80
C GLN A 8 -2.99 13.61 0.18
N GLU A 9 -2.94 12.45 -0.46
CA GLU A 9 -4.08 11.85 -1.17
C GLU A 9 -4.66 10.69 -0.36
N PHE A 10 -3.80 9.77 0.10
CA PHE A 10 -4.20 8.64 0.93
C PHE A 10 -3.74 8.87 2.37
N ILE A 11 -4.64 9.43 3.16
CA ILE A 11 -4.41 9.79 4.55
C ILE A 11 -5.08 8.74 5.42
N TYR A 12 -4.27 8.01 6.20
CA TYR A 12 -4.78 7.11 7.22
C TYR A 12 -5.44 7.91 8.35
N GLU A 13 -6.62 7.50 8.80
CA GLU A 13 -7.32 8.07 9.93
C GLU A 13 -7.01 7.25 11.20
N PRO A 14 -6.14 7.74 12.10
CA PRO A 14 -5.70 6.95 13.24
C PRO A 14 -6.72 6.94 14.38
N PHE A 15 -6.85 5.80 15.05
CA PHE A 15 -7.61 5.72 16.30
C PHE A 15 -6.79 6.25 17.49
N PHE A 16 -5.49 5.95 17.51
CA PHE A 16 -4.55 6.46 18.50
C PHE A 16 -3.17 6.72 17.88
N ALA A 17 -2.21 5.81 18.08
CA ALA A 17 -0.83 5.95 17.61
C ALA A 17 -0.52 5.09 16.37
N ASP A 18 -1.47 4.25 15.97
CA ASP A 18 -1.54 3.58 14.68
C ASP A 18 -1.44 4.57 13.52
N PHE A 19 -0.94 4.09 12.39
CA PHE A 19 -0.68 4.95 11.21
C PHE A 19 -0.91 4.22 9.87
N GLY A 20 -1.34 2.96 9.94
CA GLY A 20 -1.47 2.09 8.78
C GLY A 20 -1.49 0.61 9.18
N PRO A 21 -1.43 -0.29 8.18
CA PRO A 21 -1.39 0.02 6.75
C PRO A 21 -2.68 0.69 6.27
N LEU A 22 -2.64 1.32 5.08
CA LEU A 22 -3.83 1.89 4.46
C LEU A 22 -4.85 0.79 4.13
N ASN A 23 -6.14 1.15 4.15
CA ASN A 23 -7.25 0.22 3.96
C ASN A 23 -7.37 -0.28 2.50
N LEU A 24 -8.26 -1.26 2.26
CA LEU A 24 -8.43 -1.85 0.92
C LEU A 24 -8.94 -0.85 -0.12
N GLY A 25 -9.79 0.10 0.27
CA GLY A 25 -10.25 1.17 -0.62
C GLY A 25 -9.10 1.99 -1.17
N MET A 26 -8.20 2.45 -0.29
CA MET A 26 -7.00 3.20 -0.68
C MET A 26 -6.01 2.36 -1.48
N VAL A 27 -5.82 1.08 -1.12
CA VAL A 27 -4.99 0.14 -1.90
C VAL A 27 -5.55 -0.01 -3.33
N TRP A 28 -6.86 -0.18 -3.47
CA TRP A 28 -7.53 -0.30 -4.76
C TRP A 28 -7.38 0.99 -5.59
N ARG A 29 -7.65 2.16 -4.99
CA ARG A 29 -7.50 3.47 -5.65
C ARG A 29 -6.07 3.71 -6.11
N TYR A 30 -5.08 3.39 -5.28
CA TYR A 30 -3.67 3.45 -5.68
C TYR A 30 -3.39 2.54 -6.88
N CYS A 31 -3.88 1.29 -6.85
CA CYS A 31 -3.68 0.35 -7.95
C CYS A 31 -4.25 0.90 -9.26
N LYS A 32 -5.48 1.45 -9.23
CA LYS A 32 -6.10 2.06 -10.40
C LYS A 32 -5.38 3.32 -10.88
N ALA A 33 -4.94 4.18 -9.96
CA ALA A 33 -4.18 5.37 -10.31
C ALA A 33 -2.85 5.03 -10.99
N LEU A 34 -2.13 4.01 -10.49
CA LEU A 34 -0.88 3.58 -11.09
C LEU A 34 -1.09 2.85 -12.43
N GLU A 35 -2.09 1.98 -12.53
CA GLU A 35 -2.50 1.33 -13.79
C GLU A 35 -2.82 2.37 -14.87
N ALA A 36 -3.60 3.42 -14.53
CA ALA A 36 -3.91 4.51 -15.44
C ALA A 36 -2.67 5.30 -15.88
N LYS A 37 -1.73 5.60 -14.96
CA LYS A 37 -0.47 6.27 -15.30
C LYS A 37 0.42 5.44 -16.23
N LEU A 38 0.46 4.13 -16.01
CA LEU A 38 1.24 3.21 -16.86
C LEU A 38 0.61 3.01 -18.25
N GLY A 39 -0.72 3.14 -18.36
CA GLY A 39 -1.46 3.06 -19.62
C GLY A 39 -1.60 4.38 -20.39
N ASP A 40 -1.20 5.52 -19.82
CA ASP A 40 -1.33 6.83 -20.46
C ASP A 40 -0.30 7.02 -21.57
N SER A 41 -0.79 7.16 -22.81
CA SER A 41 0.05 7.43 -24.00
C SER A 41 0.93 8.68 -23.88
N ASN A 42 0.51 9.70 -23.11
CA ASN A 42 1.31 10.91 -22.88
C ASN A 42 2.50 10.68 -21.91
N LEU A 43 2.50 9.54 -21.23
CA LEU A 43 3.54 9.11 -20.29
C LEU A 43 4.34 7.92 -20.81
N ALA A 44 4.05 7.39 -22.00
CA ALA A 44 4.67 6.17 -22.54
C ALA A 44 6.21 6.21 -22.53
N ASP A 45 6.81 7.34 -22.89
CA ASP A 45 8.28 7.52 -22.90
C ASP A 45 8.85 8.01 -21.55
N LYS A 46 8.04 8.10 -20.50
CA LYS A 46 8.43 8.63 -19.20
C LYS A 46 8.52 7.49 -18.17
N ARG A 47 9.62 7.46 -17.42
CA ARG A 47 9.68 6.70 -16.16
C ARG A 47 8.72 7.29 -15.15
N ILE A 48 7.82 6.48 -14.61
CA ILE A 48 6.93 6.85 -13.50
C ILE A 48 7.67 6.64 -12.18
N VAL A 49 7.71 7.65 -11.32
CA VAL A 49 8.37 7.61 -10.00
C VAL A 49 7.39 7.98 -8.91
N HIS A 50 6.99 6.98 -8.12
CA HIS A 50 6.28 7.20 -6.87
C HIS A 50 7.29 7.58 -5.77
N TYR A 51 7.11 8.75 -5.17
CA TYR A 51 7.93 9.20 -4.04
C TYR A 51 7.05 9.56 -2.83
N CYS A 52 7.67 9.60 -1.65
CA CYS A 52 7.06 10.06 -0.40
C CYS A 52 8.04 10.98 0.34
N SER A 53 7.57 11.65 1.38
CA SER A 53 8.41 12.42 2.30
C SER A 53 9.29 11.52 3.17
N HIS A 54 10.16 12.15 3.97
CA HIS A 54 11.04 11.45 4.91
C HIS A 54 10.33 10.95 6.18
N ASP A 55 9.03 11.19 6.33
CA ASP A 55 8.24 10.70 7.46
C ASP A 55 8.24 9.15 7.48
N PRO A 56 8.70 8.49 8.57
CA PRO A 56 8.79 7.04 8.66
C PRO A 56 7.45 6.32 8.42
N LYS A 57 6.32 6.93 8.85
CA LYS A 57 4.97 6.38 8.68
C LYS A 57 4.57 6.40 7.21
N LYS A 58 4.80 7.54 6.54
CA LYS A 58 4.48 7.69 5.10
C LYS A 58 5.36 6.80 4.23
N ARG A 59 6.64 6.64 4.58
CA ARG A 59 7.56 5.71 3.92
C ARG A 59 7.05 4.26 3.95
N ALA A 60 6.60 3.79 5.12
CA ALA A 60 6.05 2.45 5.26
C ALA A 60 4.77 2.28 4.42
N ASN A 61 3.83 3.23 4.49
CA ASN A 61 2.59 3.17 3.70
C ASN A 61 2.83 3.23 2.19
N ALA A 62 3.71 4.11 1.71
CA ALA A 62 4.05 4.20 0.30
C ALA A 62 4.71 2.91 -0.23
N ALA A 63 5.59 2.30 0.57
CA ALA A 63 6.21 1.01 0.24
C ALA A 63 5.18 -0.12 0.18
N THR A 64 4.27 -0.18 1.16
CA THR A 64 3.18 -1.16 1.17
C THR A 64 2.29 -1.02 -0.05
N LEU A 65 1.90 0.20 -0.45
CA LEU A 65 1.07 0.43 -1.65
C LEU A 65 1.75 -0.06 -2.94
N VAL A 66 3.02 0.30 -3.17
CA VAL A 66 3.71 -0.12 -4.40
C VAL A 66 3.98 -1.62 -4.43
N CYS A 67 4.24 -2.26 -3.27
CA CYS A 67 4.36 -3.71 -3.20
C CYS A 67 2.99 -4.39 -3.38
N ALA A 68 1.92 -3.86 -2.79
CA ALA A 68 0.57 -4.37 -2.96
C ALA A 68 0.13 -4.32 -4.42
N PHE A 69 0.45 -3.25 -5.17
CA PHE A 69 0.23 -3.21 -6.62
C PHE A 69 0.93 -4.36 -7.36
N GLN A 70 2.18 -4.67 -7.00
CA GLN A 70 2.89 -5.79 -7.61
C GLN A 70 2.25 -7.14 -7.30
N VAL A 71 1.71 -7.33 -6.08
CA VAL A 71 0.99 -8.56 -5.70
C VAL A 71 -0.36 -8.65 -6.42
N ILE A 72 -1.17 -7.60 -6.33
CA ILE A 72 -2.56 -7.57 -6.82
C ILE A 72 -2.63 -7.55 -8.35
N VAL A 73 -1.89 -6.61 -8.97
CA VAL A 73 -2.05 -6.30 -10.40
C VAL A 73 -1.06 -7.10 -11.24
N LEU A 74 0.19 -7.24 -10.77
CA LEU A 74 1.23 -7.98 -11.52
C LEU A 74 1.30 -9.46 -11.14
N GLY A 75 0.57 -9.90 -10.11
CA GLY A 75 0.55 -11.30 -9.67
C GLY A 75 1.89 -11.79 -9.12
N LYS A 76 2.74 -10.89 -8.61
CA LYS A 76 4.03 -11.28 -8.01
C LYS A 76 3.84 -11.84 -6.61
N PRO A 77 4.67 -12.81 -6.19
CA PRO A 77 4.72 -13.23 -4.80
C PRO A 77 5.10 -12.08 -3.86
N ALA A 78 4.58 -12.09 -2.63
CA ALA A 78 4.83 -11.04 -1.64
C ALA A 78 6.33 -10.81 -1.38
N ASP A 79 7.11 -11.90 -1.26
CA ASP A 79 8.56 -11.83 -1.06
C ASP A 79 9.30 -11.19 -2.25
N GLU A 80 8.83 -11.43 -3.49
CA GLU A 80 9.43 -10.82 -4.68
C GLU A 80 9.06 -9.34 -4.82
N ALA A 81 7.81 -8.98 -4.51
CA ALA A 81 7.36 -7.60 -4.51
C ALA A 81 8.17 -6.74 -3.51
N TYR A 82 8.50 -7.31 -2.35
CA TYR A 82 9.24 -6.64 -1.29
C TYR A 82 10.78 -6.71 -1.45
N LYS A 83 11.31 -7.64 -2.24
CA LYS A 83 12.75 -7.86 -2.43
C LYS A 83 13.59 -6.57 -2.63
N PRO A 84 13.16 -5.58 -3.44
CA PRO A 84 13.93 -4.34 -3.63
C PRO A 84 14.14 -3.52 -2.35
N PHE A 85 13.30 -3.73 -1.33
CA PHE A 85 13.30 -2.93 -0.10
C PHE A 85 13.99 -3.62 1.09
N GLN A 86 14.45 -4.87 0.95
CA GLN A 86 15.03 -5.64 2.06
C GLN A 86 16.22 -4.95 2.75
N SER A 87 17.00 -4.16 2.01
CA SER A 87 18.17 -3.43 2.51
C SER A 87 17.96 -1.91 2.61
N VAL A 88 16.71 -1.45 2.65
CA VAL A 88 16.41 -0.01 2.75
C VAL A 88 16.90 0.56 4.09
N TYR A 89 17.56 1.71 4.04
CA TYR A 89 18.00 2.43 5.24
C TYR A 89 17.58 3.91 5.19
N PRO A 90 16.98 4.47 6.26
CA PRO A 90 16.57 3.80 7.50
C PRO A 90 15.50 2.71 7.24
N PRO A 91 15.35 1.68 8.10
CA PRO A 91 14.32 0.67 7.92
C PRO A 91 12.92 1.31 7.92
N PHE A 92 11.93 0.60 7.34
CA PHE A 92 10.52 1.01 7.47
C PHE A 92 10.05 0.83 8.90
N LEU A 93 9.25 1.79 9.39
CA LEU A 93 8.61 1.70 10.70
C LEU A 93 7.58 0.58 10.66
N PRO A 94 7.66 -0.44 11.54
CA PRO A 94 6.63 -1.47 11.64
C PRO A 94 5.28 -0.89 12.07
N TYR A 95 4.20 -1.50 11.56
CA TYR A 95 2.84 -1.17 11.94
C TYR A 95 2.54 -1.62 13.36
N ARG A 96 1.74 -0.82 14.06
CA ARG A 96 1.32 -1.07 15.44
C ARG A 96 -0.19 -1.13 15.53
N ASP A 97 -0.66 -1.70 16.62
CA ASP A 97 -2.07 -1.73 16.97
C ASP A 97 -2.59 -0.36 17.44
N ALA A 98 -3.93 -0.27 17.49
CA ALA A 98 -4.69 0.92 17.87
C ALA A 98 -4.90 1.11 19.38
N THR A 99 -4.29 0.28 20.25
CA THR A 99 -4.49 0.40 21.69
C THR A 99 -3.80 1.63 22.28
N CYS A 100 -4.39 2.15 23.35
CA CYS A 100 -3.79 3.18 24.18
C CYS A 100 -2.72 2.55 25.09
N GLY A 101 -1.49 2.41 24.59
CA GLY A 101 -0.41 1.81 25.37
C GLY A 101 0.87 1.54 24.58
N ILE A 102 1.73 0.73 25.20
CA ILE A 102 2.95 0.21 24.57
C ILE A 102 2.54 -0.87 23.57
N CYS A 103 3.01 -0.74 22.33
CA CYS A 103 2.84 -1.77 21.33
C CYS A 103 3.73 -2.97 21.69
N THR A 104 3.13 -4.12 21.94
CA THR A 104 3.84 -5.37 22.28
C THR A 104 4.00 -6.30 21.08
N TYR A 105 3.33 -6.01 19.97
CA TYR A 105 3.37 -6.80 18.75
C TYR A 105 3.20 -5.90 17.53
N SER A 106 4.14 -5.97 16.59
CA SER A 106 4.15 -5.15 15.38
C SER A 106 4.19 -5.99 14.13
N LEU A 107 3.56 -5.51 13.06
CA LEU A 107 3.60 -6.15 11.73
C LEU A 107 4.49 -5.35 10.79
N THR A 108 5.30 -6.05 10.00
CA THR A 108 6.13 -5.43 8.96
C THR A 108 5.33 -5.23 7.66
N VAL A 109 5.89 -4.44 6.73
CA VAL A 109 5.38 -4.36 5.35
C VAL A 109 5.24 -5.75 4.73
N LEU A 110 6.21 -6.64 4.94
CA LEU A 110 6.18 -7.99 4.39
C LEU A 110 5.06 -8.85 4.98
N ASP A 111 4.79 -8.73 6.29
CA ASP A 111 3.69 -9.47 6.93
C ASP A 111 2.34 -9.06 6.34
N CYS A 112 2.12 -7.76 6.12
CA CYS A 112 0.92 -7.25 5.47
C CYS A 112 0.78 -7.79 4.03
N LEU A 113 1.88 -7.83 3.26
CA LEU A 113 1.87 -8.34 1.88
C LEU A 113 1.58 -9.84 1.82
N LYS A 114 2.11 -10.64 2.75
CA LYS A 114 1.80 -12.08 2.85
C LYS A 114 0.35 -12.32 3.24
N GLY A 115 -0.19 -11.50 4.13
CA GLY A 115 -1.62 -11.52 4.46
C GLY A 115 -2.49 -11.22 3.24
N LEU A 116 -2.12 -10.20 2.46
CA LEU A 116 -2.83 -9.82 1.23
C LEU A 116 -2.76 -10.91 0.15
N GLU A 117 -1.56 -11.45 -0.10
CA GLU A 117 -1.35 -12.59 -1.01
C GLU A 117 -2.23 -13.77 -0.60
N LYS A 118 -2.23 -14.13 0.69
CA LYS A 118 -3.05 -15.24 1.17
C LYS A 118 -4.55 -14.97 1.05
N ALA A 119 -4.99 -13.74 1.31
CA ALA A 119 -6.39 -13.34 1.14
C ALA A 119 -6.86 -13.47 -0.32
N ILE A 120 -5.99 -13.16 -1.28
CA ILE A 120 -6.26 -13.34 -2.72
C ILE A 120 -6.33 -14.83 -3.06
N GLU A 121 -5.39 -15.65 -2.60
CA GLU A 121 -5.41 -17.11 -2.80
C GLU A 121 -6.69 -17.76 -2.25
N CYS A 122 -7.17 -17.28 -1.12
CA CYS A 122 -8.40 -17.76 -0.49
C CYS A 122 -9.68 -17.17 -1.11
N GLY A 123 -9.57 -16.27 -2.08
CA GLY A 123 -10.72 -15.61 -2.72
C GLY A 123 -11.44 -14.60 -1.82
N TRP A 124 -10.80 -14.14 -0.74
CA TRP A 124 -11.37 -13.12 0.16
C TRP A 124 -11.29 -11.71 -0.43
N PHE A 125 -10.35 -11.50 -1.35
CA PHE A 125 -10.18 -10.24 -2.06
C PHE A 125 -9.99 -10.51 -3.56
N ASP A 126 -10.94 -10.02 -4.37
CA ASP A 126 -10.82 -9.93 -5.82
C ASP A 126 -10.87 -8.45 -6.23
N TRP A 127 -9.72 -7.88 -6.57
CA TRP A 127 -9.62 -6.46 -6.92
C TRP A 127 -10.39 -6.08 -8.20
N LYS A 128 -10.70 -7.04 -9.07
CA LYS A 128 -11.49 -6.79 -10.30
C LYS A 128 -12.98 -6.66 -9.99
N GLN A 129 -13.45 -7.31 -8.94
CA GLN A 129 -14.84 -7.29 -8.49
C GLN A 129 -15.06 -6.40 -7.25
N PHE A 130 -13.98 -5.85 -6.68
CA PHE A 130 -14.05 -5.02 -5.49
C PHE A 130 -14.82 -3.71 -5.77
N ASP A 131 -15.96 -3.55 -5.09
CA ASP A 131 -16.76 -2.33 -5.12
C ASP A 131 -16.24 -1.34 -4.07
N VAL A 132 -15.35 -0.46 -4.51
CA VAL A 132 -14.75 0.56 -3.66
C VAL A 132 -15.77 1.58 -3.14
N GLU A 133 -16.80 1.89 -3.92
CA GLU A 133 -17.79 2.90 -3.55
C GLU A 133 -18.69 2.36 -2.44
N SER A 134 -19.13 1.10 -2.55
CA SER A 134 -19.85 0.42 -1.46
C SER A 134 -18.98 0.28 -0.21
N TYR A 135 -17.70 -0.10 -0.36
CA TYR A 135 -16.77 -0.22 0.76
C TYR A 135 -16.64 1.09 1.55
N GLU A 136 -16.38 2.20 0.86
CA GLU A 136 -16.21 3.53 1.47
C GLU A 136 -17.51 4.10 2.04
N PHE A 137 -18.67 3.72 1.48
CA PHE A 137 -19.97 4.11 2.02
C PHE A 137 -20.23 3.48 3.40
N PHE A 138 -19.91 2.21 3.57
CA PHE A 138 -20.15 1.47 4.82
C PHE A 138 -19.01 1.57 5.84
N GLU A 139 -17.87 2.15 5.47
CA GLU A 139 -16.75 2.42 6.39
C GLU A 139 -17.03 3.60 7.33
N LYS A 140 -17.92 4.52 6.93
CA LYS A 140 -18.24 5.77 7.65
C LYS A 140 -19.34 5.62 8.70
#